data_AF-A0A7Z7VY98-F1
#
_entry.id   AF-A0A7Z7VY98-F1
#
_cell.length_a   1.000
_cell.length_b   1.000
_cell.length_c   1.000
_cell.angle_alpha   90.00
_cell.angle_beta   90.00
_cell.angle_gamma   90.00
#
_symmetry.space_group_name_H-M   'P 1'
#
loop_
_entity.id
_entity.type
_entity.pdbx_description
1 polymer ?
#
loop_
_entity_poly.entity_id
_entity_poly.type
_entity_poly.pdbx_seq_one_letter_code
_entity_poly.pdbx_strand_id
1 'polypeptide(L)'
;MYEITLKKGGVDKTFSKDFINVEDNLLAVEHQVRQSAVFSSDEHRLDAKEHRKLNESYLQMFVEMYGNQFTIDDLKQSDMTVLDKLNDLFVDALGGEKEEDEKKER
;
A
#
# COMPACT_ATOMS: atom_id res chain seq x y z
N MET A 1 6.31 14.19 -0.44
CA MET A 1 5.25 14.06 -1.47
C MET A 1 5.29 12.63 -1.99
N TYR A 2 4.14 11.96 -2.01
CA TYR A 2 3.94 10.57 -2.37
C TYR A 2 3.24 10.49 -3.72
N GLU A 3 3.97 10.14 -4.77
CA GLU A 3 3.47 10.11 -6.14
C GLU A 3 3.42 8.69 -6.69
N ILE A 4 2.27 8.33 -7.27
CA ILE A 4 2.09 7.10 -8.03
C ILE A 4 1.62 7.43 -9.44
N THR A 5 2.15 6.76 -10.45
CA THR A 5 1.70 6.87 -11.83
C THR A 5 1.03 5.57 -12.21
N LEU A 6 -0.24 5.63 -12.59
CA LEU A 6 -1.04 4.47 -12.98
C LEU A 6 -1.53 4.64 -14.40
N LYS A 7 -1.66 3.53 -15.13
CA LYS A 7 -2.26 3.53 -16.47
C LYS A 7 -3.78 3.46 -16.37
N LYS A 8 -4.45 4.56 -16.71
CA LYS A 8 -5.92 4.66 -16.66
C LYS A 8 -6.47 4.89 -18.07
N GLY A 9 -7.24 3.93 -18.57
CA GLY A 9 -7.79 4.00 -19.93
C GLY A 9 -6.73 4.07 -21.04
N GLY A 10 -5.55 3.48 -20.80
CA GLY A 10 -4.42 3.48 -21.73
C GLY A 10 -3.51 4.71 -21.66
N VAL A 11 -3.80 5.68 -20.79
CA VAL A 11 -2.98 6.89 -20.58
C VAL A 11 -2.39 6.86 -19.17
N ASP A 12 -1.13 7.26 -19.05
CA ASP A 12 -0.46 7.36 -17.76
C ASP A 12 -0.97 8.60 -17.00
N LYS A 13 -1.43 8.40 -15.77
CA LYS A 13 -1.92 9.45 -14.88
C LYS A 13 -1.21 9.40 -13.55
N THR A 14 -0.65 10.54 -13.14
CA THR A 14 0.02 10.68 -11.83
C THR A 14 -0.97 11.17 -10.78
N PHE A 15 -0.94 10.53 -9.63
CA PHE A 15 -1.68 10.87 -8.43
C PHE A 15 -0.68 11.19 -7.33
N SER A 16 -0.88 12.32 -6.65
CA SER A 16 0.04 12.82 -5.64
C SER A 16 -0.68 13.07 -4.32
N LYS A 17 0.06 12.86 -3.24
CA LYS A 17 -0.33 13.23 -1.89
C LYS A 17 0.83 13.95 -1.20
N ASP A 18 0.54 15.06 -0.52
CA ASP A 18 1.59 15.91 0.05
C ASP A 18 2.31 15.26 1.24
N PHE A 19 1.53 14.69 2.15
CA PHE A 19 1.98 14.08 3.40
C PHE A 19 1.07 12.92 3.80
N ILE A 20 1.59 12.03 4.66
CA ILE A 20 0.80 10.99 5.32
C ILE A 20 0.03 11.63 6.46
N ASN A 21 -1.30 11.52 6.43
CA ASN A 21 -2.16 12.04 7.46
C ASN A 21 -2.49 10.97 8.52
N VAL A 22 -3.21 11.36 9.57
CA VAL A 22 -3.59 10.42 10.64
C VAL A 22 -4.48 9.29 10.14
N GLU A 23 -5.35 9.55 9.17
CA GLU A 23 -6.23 8.53 8.59
C GLU A 23 -5.42 7.45 7.85
N ASP A 24 -4.38 7.83 7.10
CA ASP A 24 -3.48 6.90 6.42
C ASP A 24 -2.79 5.97 7.44
N ASN A 25 -2.32 6.50 8.56
CA ASN A 25 -1.75 5.68 9.63
C ASN A 25 -2.78 4.70 10.21
N LEU A 26 -4.01 5.15 10.48
CA LEU A 26 -5.07 4.28 11.00
C LEU A 26 -5.40 3.16 10.02
N LEU A 27 -5.46 3.46 8.72
CA LEU A 27 -5.68 2.47 7.66
C LEU A 27 -4.53 1.46 7.58
N ALA A 28 -3.28 1.92 7.71
CA ALA A 28 -2.10 1.05 7.74
C ALA A 28 -2.08 0.12 8.98
N VAL A 29 -2.38 0.67 10.16
CA VAL A 29 -2.49 -0.10 11.40
C VAL A 29 -3.61 -1.12 11.32
N GLU A 30 -4.77 -0.75 10.76
CA GLU A 30 -5.87 -1.67 10.54
C GLU A 30 -5.45 -2.84 9.63
N HIS A 31 -4.72 -2.56 8.55
CA HIS A 31 -4.19 -3.61 7.69
C HIS A 31 -3.21 -4.54 8.43
N GLN A 32 -2.31 -3.98 9.26
CA GLN A 32 -1.37 -4.76 10.06
C GLN A 32 -2.09 -5.70 11.06
N VAL A 33 -3.18 -5.22 11.68
CA VAL A 33 -4.01 -6.05 12.56
C VAL A 33 -4.70 -7.17 11.78
N ARG A 34 -5.27 -6.88 10.60
CA ARG A 34 -5.87 -7.90 9.72
C ARG A 34 -4.86 -8.96 9.30
N GLN A 35 -3.66 -8.55 8.91
CA GLN A 35 -2.55 -9.43 8.55
C GLN A 35 -2.17 -10.36 9.72
N SER A 36 -2.02 -9.80 10.92
CA SER A 36 -1.70 -10.55 12.13
C SER A 36 -2.77 -11.59 12.45
N ALA A 37 -4.06 -11.22 12.31
CA ALA A 37 -5.17 -12.14 12.55
C ALA A 37 -5.15 -13.34 11.59
N VAL A 38 -4.92 -13.13 10.29
CA VAL A 38 -4.82 -14.20 9.29
C VAL A 38 -3.66 -15.15 9.61
N PHE A 39 -2.48 -14.61 9.94
CA PHE A 39 -1.29 -15.44 10.19
C PHE A 39 -1.29 -16.13 11.57
N SER A 40 -2.07 -15.63 12.53
CA SER A 40 -2.22 -16.22 13.86
C SER A 40 -3.13 -17.46 13.88
N SER A 41 -3.94 -17.68 12.85
CA SER A 41 -4.83 -18.83 12.70
C SER A 41 -4.21 -19.88 11.77
N ASP A 42 -3.97 -21.09 12.27
CA ASP A 42 -3.41 -22.19 11.47
C ASP A 42 -4.29 -22.55 10.27
N GLU A 43 -5.61 -22.42 10.40
CA GLU A 43 -6.58 -22.67 9.33
C GLU A 43 -6.52 -21.58 8.26
N HIS A 44 -6.56 -20.30 8.66
CA HIS A 44 -6.58 -19.19 7.71
C HIS A 44 -5.23 -18.96 7.05
N ARG A 45 -4.11 -19.26 7.74
CA ARG A 45 -2.76 -19.08 7.22
C ARG A 45 -2.46 -19.91 5.98
N LEU A 46 -3.17 -21.01 5.75
CA LEU A 46 -3.02 -21.84 4.55
C LEU A 46 -4.18 -21.67 3.56
N ASP A 47 -5.18 -20.84 3.88
CA ASP A 47 -6.35 -20.62 3.05
C ASP A 47 -6.08 -19.54 1.97
N ALA A 48 -6.05 -19.97 0.71
CA ALA A 48 -5.79 -19.08 -0.43
C ALA A 48 -6.85 -17.97 -0.62
N LYS A 49 -8.09 -18.17 -0.17
CA LYS A 49 -9.14 -17.14 -0.23
C LYS A 49 -8.89 -16.07 0.83
N GLU A 50 -8.47 -16.45 2.03
CA GLU A 50 -8.12 -15.50 3.08
C GLU A 50 -6.90 -14.66 2.67
N HIS A 51 -5.87 -15.27 2.06
CA HIS A 51 -4.75 -14.53 1.46
C HIS A 51 -5.21 -13.55 0.37
N ARG A 52 -6.12 -13.98 -0.52
CA ARG A 52 -6.63 -13.09 -1.57
C ARG A 52 -7.38 -11.89 -1.00
N LYS A 53 -8.22 -12.10 0.02
CA LYS A 53 -8.93 -11.02 0.71
C LYS A 53 -7.96 -10.05 1.40
N LEU A 54 -6.90 -10.57 2.03
CA LEU A 54 -5.88 -9.76 2.66
C LEU A 54 -5.14 -8.89 1.61
N ASN A 55 -4.74 -9.48 0.49
CA ASN A 55 -4.07 -8.76 -0.60
C ASN A 55 -4.98 -7.70 -1.24
N GLU A 56 -6.27 -7.97 -1.42
CA GLU A 56 -7.22 -6.97 -1.93
C GLU A 56 -7.42 -5.84 -0.92
N SER A 57 -7.48 -6.16 0.38
CA SER A 57 -7.56 -5.15 1.45
C SER A 57 -6.30 -4.28 1.50
N TYR A 58 -5.13 -4.83 1.20
CA TYR A 58 -3.87 -4.06 1.09
C TYR A 58 -3.96 -3.01 -0.02
N LEU A 59 -4.47 -3.39 -1.20
CA LEU A 59 -4.64 -2.45 -2.31
C LEU A 59 -5.75 -1.43 -2.04
N GLN A 60 -6.85 -1.85 -1.40
CA GLN A 60 -7.97 -0.98 -1.03
C GLN A 60 -7.54 0.14 -0.07
N MET A 61 -6.65 -0.16 0.87
CA MET A 61 -6.06 0.81 1.78
C MET A 61 -5.45 2.00 1.02
N PHE A 62 -4.68 1.77 -0.04
CA PHE A 62 -4.09 2.86 -0.84
C PHE A 62 -5.13 3.62 -1.67
N VAL A 63 -6.16 2.92 -2.18
CA VAL A 63 -7.29 3.59 -2.84
C VAL A 63 -7.93 4.60 -1.88
N GLU A 64 -8.10 4.24 -0.61
CA GLU A 64 -8.65 5.12 0.43
C GLU A 64 -7.68 6.25 0.81
N MET A 65 -6.39 5.97 1.00
CA MET A 65 -5.36 6.98 1.30
C MET A 65 -5.29 8.09 0.25
N TYR A 66 -5.51 7.75 -1.03
CA TYR A 66 -5.55 8.69 -2.16
C TYR A 66 -6.97 9.23 -2.46
N GLY A 67 -7.94 9.02 -1.56
CA GLY A 67 -9.28 9.60 -1.69
C GLY A 67 -10.09 9.04 -2.87
N ASN A 68 -9.92 7.76 -3.18
CA ASN A 68 -10.65 7.03 -4.23
C ASN A 68 -10.44 7.58 -5.67
N GLN A 69 -9.29 8.18 -5.94
CA GLN A 69 -8.96 8.74 -7.27
C GLN A 69 -8.67 7.67 -8.35
N PHE A 70 -8.35 6.45 -7.90
CA PHE A 70 -8.15 5.24 -8.69
C PHE A 70 -8.78 4.05 -7.99
N THR A 71 -8.77 2.88 -8.64
CA THR A 71 -9.43 1.66 -8.15
C THR A 71 -8.41 0.56 -7.87
N ILE A 72 -8.84 -0.51 -7.18
CA ILE A 72 -8.02 -1.71 -7.00
C ILE A 72 -7.59 -2.29 -8.36
N ASP A 73 -8.49 -2.26 -9.36
CA ASP A 73 -8.18 -2.80 -10.69
C ASP A 73 -7.08 -2.01 -11.41
N ASP A 74 -7.05 -0.67 -11.22
CA ASP A 74 -5.95 0.17 -11.72
C ASP A 74 -4.61 -0.26 -11.10
N LEU A 75 -4.59 -0.57 -9.79
CA LEU A 75 -3.39 -1.06 -9.10
C LEU A 75 -2.98 -2.47 -9.55
N LYS A 76 -3.93 -3.40 -9.70
CA LYS A 76 -3.67 -4.78 -10.15
C LYS A 76 -3.10 -4.86 -11.57
N GLN A 77 -3.40 -3.88 -12.43
CA GLN A 77 -2.89 -3.81 -13.80
C GLN A 77 -1.55 -3.07 -13.92
N SER A 78 -1.06 -2.51 -12.82
CA SER A 78 0.20 -1.76 -12.80
C SER A 78 1.41 -2.69 -12.77
N ASP A 79 2.59 -2.14 -13.10
CA ASP A 79 3.85 -2.88 -12.98
C ASP A 79 4.34 -2.96 -11.52
N MET A 80 5.38 -3.76 -11.30
CA MET A 80 5.95 -3.98 -9.96
C MET A 80 6.52 -2.71 -9.31
N THR A 81 6.91 -1.70 -10.09
CA THR A 81 7.46 -0.45 -9.53
C THR A 81 6.39 0.34 -8.77
N VAL A 82 5.11 0.17 -9.14
CA VAL A 82 3.99 0.73 -8.37
C VAL A 82 3.89 0.01 -7.02
N LEU A 83 4.00 -1.32 -7.00
CA LEU A 83 3.92 -2.09 -5.75
C LEU A 83 5.04 -1.71 -4.77
N ASP A 84 6.26 -1.48 -5.27
CA ASP A 84 7.40 -1.02 -4.46
C ASP A 84 7.10 0.33 -3.81
N LYS A 85 6.58 1.30 -4.57
CA LYS A 85 6.16 2.60 -4.03
C LYS A 85 5.03 2.50 -3.00
N LEU A 86 4.08 1.60 -3.23
CA LEU A 86 3.01 1.34 -2.27
C LEU A 86 3.56 0.77 -0.96
N ASN A 87 4.54 -0.14 -1.04
CA ASN A 87 5.21 -0.68 0.14
C ASN A 87 5.95 0.41 0.93
N ASP A 88 6.68 1.30 0.25
CA ASP A 88 7.33 2.44 0.90
C ASP A 88 6.34 3.35 1.61
N LEU A 89 5.19 3.62 0.98
CA LEU A 89 4.12 4.42 1.58
C LEU A 89 3.52 3.72 2.80
N PHE A 90 3.34 2.39 2.76
CA PHE A 90 2.84 1.62 3.89
C PHE A 90 3.78 1.67 5.09
N VAL A 91 5.09 1.49 4.87
CA VAL A 91 6.11 1.59 5.93
C VAL A 91 6.11 2.99 6.55
N ASP A 92 6.13 4.03 5.71
CA ASP A 92 6.05 5.41 6.21
C ASP A 92 4.75 5.66 6.98
N ALA A 93 3.63 5.09 6.52
CA ALA A 93 2.32 5.26 7.16
C ALA A 93 2.27 4.62 8.55
N LEU A 94 2.99 3.52 8.78
CA LEU A 94 3.15 2.90 10.08
C LEU A 94 4.12 3.68 11.01
N GLY A 95 4.76 4.74 10.52
CA GLY A 95 5.81 5.45 11.24
C GLY A 95 7.14 4.68 11.25
N GLY A 96 7.33 3.77 10.29
CA GLY A 96 8.61 3.12 10.08
C GLY A 96 9.65 4.13 9.61
N GLU A 97 10.84 4.09 10.20
CA GLU A 97 11.99 4.80 9.63
C GLU A 97 12.35 4.11 8.31
N LYS A 98 12.31 4.85 7.19
CA LYS A 98 13.08 4.43 6.02
C LYS A 98 14.54 4.40 6.47
N GLU A 99 15.24 3.30 6.20
CA GLU A 99 16.70 3.35 6.20
C GLU A 99 17.06 4.49 5.23
N GLU A 100 17.47 5.63 5.77
CA GLU A 100 18.10 6.66 4.95
C GLU A 100 19.28 5.94 4.32
N ASP A 101 19.22 5.70 3.01
CA ASP A 101 20.40 5.36 2.23
C ASP A 101 21.48 6.34 2.69
N GLU A 102 22.43 5.85 3.47
CA GLU A 102 23.57 6.62 3.93
C GLU A 102 24.26 7.11 2.66
N LYS A 103 23.92 8.34 2.24
CA LYS A 103 24.79 9.15 1.43
C LYS A 103 26.03 9.37 2.27
N LYS A 104 26.95 8.42 2.14
CA LYS A 104 28.36 8.57 2.49
C LYS A 104 28.91 9.70 1.63
N GLU A 105 28.66 10.93 2.04
CA GLU A 105 29.60 12.02 1.83
C GLU A 105 30.77 11.78 2.80
N ARG A 106 31.80 11.09 2.31
CA ARG A 106 33.18 11.20 2.80
C ARG A 106 34.15 11.10 1.64
#